data_AF-A0A843FW86-F1
#
_entry.id   AF-A0A843FW86-F1
#
_cell.length_a   1.000
_cell.length_b   1.000
_cell.length_c   1.000
_cell.angle_alpha   90.00
_cell.angle_beta   90.00
_cell.angle_gamma   90.00
#
_symmetry.space_group_name_H-M   'P 1'
#
loop_
_entity.id
_entity.type
_entity.pdbx_description
1 polymer ?
#
loop_
_entity_poly.entity_id
_entity_poly.type
_entity_poly.pdbx_seq_one_letter_code
_entity_poly.pdbx_strand_id
1 'polypeptide(L)'
;MNLKEENESIKDHLRKAFSLKEDSASHEEIRSRLLDGGIITGTNLCVLVCAMIIASVGLNMSSTAVIIGAMLISPIMGSILASAYGSVSNDYPVLRNHLSGFGMQIAISVA
;
A
#
# COMPACT_ATOMS: atom_id res chain seq x y z
N MET A 1 48.28 -17.96 7.65
CA MET A 1 47.10 -18.07 8.54
C MET A 1 46.25 -16.81 8.44
N ASN A 2 45.76 -16.42 7.24
CA ASN A 2 45.04 -15.14 7.04
C ASN A 2 44.04 -15.10 5.85
N LEU A 3 43.75 -16.21 5.15
CA LEU A 3 42.81 -16.22 4.01
C LEU A 3 41.44 -16.86 4.29
N LYS A 4 41.22 -17.40 5.50
CA LYS A 4 39.96 -18.06 5.88
C LYS A 4 39.02 -17.15 6.69
N GLU A 5 39.56 -16.24 7.49
CA GLU A 5 38.75 -15.34 8.33
C GLU A 5 38.08 -14.21 7.54
N GLU A 6 38.73 -13.68 6.49
CA GLU A 6 38.12 -12.65 5.63
C GLU A 6 36.87 -13.16 4.89
N ASN A 7 36.90 -14.42 4.45
CA ASN A 7 35.83 -15.01 3.64
C ASN A 7 34.58 -15.39 4.47
N GLU A 8 34.74 -15.64 5.79
CA GLU A 8 33.60 -15.81 6.70
C GLU A 8 32.95 -14.47 7.04
N SER A 9 33.73 -13.41 7.28
CA SER A 9 33.23 -12.05 7.52
C SER A 9 32.41 -11.49 6.35
N ILE A 10 32.86 -11.70 5.11
CA ILE A 10 32.14 -11.27 3.90
C ILE A 10 30.86 -12.10 3.69
N LYS A 11 30.90 -13.42 3.94
CA LYS A 11 29.71 -14.27 3.86
C LYS A 11 28.66 -13.88 4.88
N ASP A 12 29.05 -13.57 6.11
CA ASP A 12 28.11 -13.17 7.16
C ASP A 12 27.51 -11.79 6.91
N HIS A 13 28.29 -10.83 6.39
CA HIS A 13 27.75 -9.54 5.97
C HIS A 13 26.80 -9.65 4.77
N LEU A 14 27.12 -10.48 3.77
CA LEU A 14 26.21 -10.75 2.66
C LEU A 14 24.96 -11.49 3.13
N ARG A 15 25.09 -12.45 4.06
CA ARG A 15 23.96 -13.20 4.60
C ARG A 15 23.07 -12.33 5.48
N LYS A 16 23.62 -11.36 6.21
CA LYS A 16 22.84 -10.32 6.93
C LYS A 16 22.11 -9.39 5.97
N ALA A 17 22.80 -8.88 4.94
CA ALA A 17 22.17 -8.02 3.94
C ALA A 17 21.06 -8.73 3.15
N PHE A 18 21.16 -10.05 2.99
CA PHE A 18 20.16 -10.88 2.31
C PHE A 18 19.20 -11.62 3.26
N SER A 19 19.26 -11.35 4.58
CA SER A 19 18.39 -11.99 5.57
C SER A 19 17.01 -11.32 5.56
N LEU A 20 16.12 -11.82 4.70
CA LEU A 20 14.70 -11.42 4.63
C LEU A 20 13.91 -11.68 5.93
N LYS A 21 14.47 -12.47 6.85
CA LYS A 21 13.84 -12.80 8.13
C LYS A 21 13.94 -11.66 9.15
N GLU A 22 14.93 -10.78 9.01
CA GLU A 22 15.13 -9.63 9.92
C GLU A 22 14.11 -8.50 9.65
N ASP A 23 13.66 -8.37 8.39
CA ASP A 23 12.70 -7.33 7.95
C ASP A 23 11.22 -7.77 8.12
N SER A 24 10.99 -8.97 8.66
CA SER A 24 9.63 -9.49 8.88
C SER A 24 8.98 -8.75 10.06
N ALA A 25 8.12 -7.78 9.75
CA ALA A 25 7.33 -7.05 10.74
C ALA A 25 6.45 -8.01 11.57
N SER A 26 6.24 -7.66 12.84
CA SER A 26 5.35 -8.44 13.72
C SER A 26 3.91 -8.42 13.22
N HIS A 27 3.12 -9.44 13.56
CA HIS A 27 1.70 -9.51 13.16
C HIS A 27 0.89 -8.28 13.62
N GLU A 28 1.23 -7.71 14.77
CA GLU A 28 0.58 -6.50 15.29
C GLU A 28 0.92 -5.27 14.43
N GLU A 29 2.19 -5.13 14.06
CA GLU A 29 2.65 -4.02 13.23
C GLU A 29 2.06 -4.08 11.82
N ILE A 30 1.98 -5.29 11.23
CA ILE A 30 1.31 -5.53 9.95
C ILE A 30 -0.17 -5.11 10.04
N ARG A 31 -0.86 -5.51 11.10
CA ARG A 31 -2.26 -5.14 11.34
C ARG A 31 -2.42 -3.63 11.45
N SER A 32 -1.57 -2.97 12.25
CA SER A 32 -1.62 -1.52 12.45
C SER A 32 -1.45 -0.79 11.11
N ARG A 33 -0.44 -1.16 10.32
CA ARG A 33 -0.20 -0.55 8.99
C ARG A 33 -1.36 -0.78 8.01
N LEU A 34 -1.96 -1.98 8.04
CA LEU A 34 -3.14 -2.31 7.23
C LEU A 34 -4.35 -1.47 7.60
N LEU A 35 -4.66 -1.38 8.90
CA LEU A 35 -5.81 -0.63 9.38
C LEU A 35 -5.63 0.86 9.16
N ASP A 36 -4.45 1.41 9.47
CA ASP A 36 -4.12 2.82 9.32
C ASP A 36 -4.12 3.26 7.85
N GLY A 37 -3.56 2.42 6.96
CA GLY A 37 -3.63 2.62 5.50
C GLY A 37 -5.05 2.50 4.93
N GLY A 38 -5.95 1.82 5.63
CA GLY A 38 -7.36 1.71 5.26
C GLY A 38 -8.24 2.88 5.69
N ILE A 39 -7.74 3.77 6.56
CA ILE A 39 -8.52 4.89 7.08
C ILE A 39 -8.66 5.95 6.00
N ILE A 40 -9.90 6.21 5.60
CA ILE A 40 -10.21 7.26 4.64
C ILE A 40 -10.33 8.59 5.38
N THR A 41 -9.19 9.25 5.54
CA THR A 41 -9.10 10.63 6.01
C THR A 41 -9.38 11.60 4.85
N GLY A 42 -9.86 12.80 5.14
CA GLY A 42 -10.16 13.83 4.13
C GLY A 42 -9.01 14.14 3.18
N THR A 43 -7.76 14.04 3.66
CA THR A 43 -6.56 14.20 2.82
C THR A 43 -6.45 13.13 1.73
N ASN A 44 -6.71 11.85 2.06
CA ASN A 44 -6.71 10.76 1.08
C ASN A 44 -7.78 10.99 0.00
N LEU A 45 -8.94 11.54 0.39
CA LEU A 45 -10.01 11.88 -0.55
C LEU A 45 -9.60 13.01 -1.50
N CYS A 46 -8.93 14.04 -0.99
CA CYS A 46 -8.42 15.14 -1.81
C CYS A 46 -7.38 14.63 -2.84
N VAL A 47 -6.45 13.78 -2.39
CA VAL A 47 -5.46 13.15 -3.29
C VAL A 47 -6.15 12.29 -4.36
N LEU A 48 -7.20 11.57 -4.00
CA LEU A 48 -7.99 10.75 -4.94
C LEU A 48 -8.65 11.62 -6.03
N VAL A 49 -9.25 12.76 -5.66
CA VAL A 49 -9.83 13.71 -6.62
C VAL A 49 -8.73 14.31 -7.52
N CYS A 50 -7.58 14.68 -6.97
CA CYS A 50 -6.43 15.13 -7.77
C CYS A 50 -5.97 14.06 -8.76
N ALA A 51 -5.88 12.80 -8.33
CA ALA A 51 -5.51 11.68 -9.18
C ALA A 51 -6.51 11.47 -10.33
N MET A 52 -7.81 11.66 -10.11
CA MET A 52 -8.82 11.62 -11.18
C MET A 52 -8.60 12.72 -12.21
N ILE A 53 -8.39 13.97 -11.77
CA ILE A 53 -8.12 15.08 -12.69
C ILE A 53 -6.89 14.78 -13.54
N ILE A 54 -5.81 14.30 -12.92
CA ILE A 54 -4.58 13.92 -13.63
C ILE A 54 -4.83 12.77 -14.61
N ALA A 55 -5.59 11.75 -14.22
CA ALA A 55 -5.96 10.64 -15.09
C ALA A 55 -6.80 11.10 -16.29
N SER A 56 -7.78 11.99 -16.08
CA SER A 56 -8.59 12.58 -17.15
C SER A 56 -7.75 13.40 -18.12
N VAL A 57 -6.82 14.21 -17.61
CA VAL A 57 -5.87 14.96 -18.45
C VAL A 57 -4.94 14.00 -19.22
N GLY A 58 -4.45 12.95 -18.56
CA GLY A 58 -3.62 11.92 -19.17
C GLY A 58 -4.34 11.17 -20.29
N LEU A 59 -5.63 10.86 -20.10
CA LEU A 59 -6.47 10.24 -21.12
C LEU A 59 -6.70 11.19 -22.30
N ASN A 60 -6.98 12.48 -22.04
CA ASN A 60 -7.15 13.49 -23.09
C ASN A 60 -5.88 13.71 -23.91
N MET A 61 -4.71 13.64 -23.26
CA MET A 61 -3.40 13.72 -23.92
C MET A 61 -2.93 12.37 -24.49
N SER A 62 -3.71 11.29 -24.40
CA SER A 62 -3.32 9.94 -24.81
C SER A 62 -1.97 9.47 -24.21
N SER A 63 -1.66 9.93 -22.99
CA SER A 63 -0.38 9.69 -22.32
C SER A 63 -0.51 8.58 -21.28
N THR A 64 -0.08 7.38 -21.66
CA THR A 64 -0.03 6.22 -20.76
C THR A 64 0.82 6.49 -19.52
N ALA A 65 1.91 7.24 -19.65
CA ALA A 65 2.79 7.57 -18.52
C ALA A 65 2.04 8.35 -17.42
N VAL A 66 1.16 9.27 -17.80
CA VAL A 66 0.37 10.07 -16.85
C VAL A 66 -0.71 9.21 -16.17
N ILE A 67 -1.32 8.29 -16.91
CA ILE A 67 -2.34 7.35 -16.38
C ILE A 67 -1.71 6.41 -15.35
N ILE A 68 -0.52 5.86 -15.63
CA ILE A 68 0.21 5.02 -14.67
C ILE A 68 0.63 5.84 -13.44
N GLY A 69 1.07 7.09 -13.62
CA GLY A 69 1.38 7.99 -12.51
C GLY A 69 0.18 8.19 -11.58
N ALA A 70 -1.02 8.41 -12.14
CA ALA A 70 -2.24 8.54 -11.35
C ALA A 70 -2.59 7.25 -10.57
N MET A 71 -2.34 6.07 -11.13
CA MET A 71 -2.51 4.79 -10.43
C MET A 71 -1.57 4.65 -9.22
N LEU A 72 -0.33 5.14 -9.32
CA LEU A 72 0.67 5.05 -8.24
C LEU A 72 0.39 6.01 -7.07
N ILE A 73 -0.22 7.16 -7.36
CA ILE A 73 -0.54 8.19 -6.36
C ILE A 73 -1.86 7.88 -5.64
N SER A 74 -2.71 7.03 -6.21
CA SER A 74 -4.05 6.78 -5.70
C SER A 74 -4.04 5.95 -4.40
N PRO A 75 -4.68 6.45 -3.32
CA PRO A 75 -4.70 5.77 -2.01
C PRO A 75 -5.64 4.55 -1.94
N ILE A 76 -6.24 4.13 -3.06
CA ILE A 76 -7.22 3.02 -3.10
C ILE A 76 -6.63 1.72 -2.54
N MET A 77 -5.33 1.46 -2.74
CA MET A 77 -4.68 0.21 -2.33
C MET A 77 -4.81 -0.08 -0.83
N GLY A 78 -4.71 0.95 0.03
CA GLY A 78 -4.83 0.78 1.49
C GLY A 78 -6.24 0.38 1.93
N SER A 79 -7.27 1.00 1.35
CA SER A 79 -8.67 0.69 1.67
C SER A 79 -9.10 -0.72 1.27
N ILE A 80 -8.61 -1.22 0.12
CA ILE A 80 -8.86 -2.58 -0.34
C ILE A 80 -8.16 -3.60 0.57
N LEU A 81 -6.89 -3.36 0.89
CA LEU A 81 -6.10 -4.24 1.74
C LEU A 81 -6.70 -4.34 3.16
N ALA A 82 -7.10 -3.22 3.75
CA ALA A 82 -7.78 -3.19 5.05
C ALA A 82 -9.12 -3.93 5.03
N SER A 83 -9.90 -3.78 3.95
CA SER A 83 -11.17 -4.50 3.75
C SER A 83 -10.94 -6.01 3.64
N ALA A 84 -9.93 -6.44 2.87
CA ALA A 84 -9.56 -7.85 2.74
C ALA A 84 -9.08 -8.43 4.09
N TYR A 85 -8.29 -7.68 4.86
CA TYR A 85 -7.84 -8.08 6.19
C TYR A 85 -9.01 -8.20 7.18
N GLY A 86 -9.96 -7.27 7.17
CA GLY A 86 -11.19 -7.35 7.96
C GLY A 86 -12.05 -8.56 7.58
N SER A 87 -12.09 -8.91 6.29
CA SER A 87 -12.80 -10.09 5.80
C SER A 87 -12.15 -11.40 6.24
N VAL A 88 -10.81 -11.48 6.25
CA VAL A 88 -10.07 -12.66 6.73
C VAL A 88 -10.12 -12.78 8.25
N SER A 89 -10.10 -11.65 8.97
CA SER A 89 -10.15 -11.62 10.43
C SER A 89 -11.57 -11.81 11.00
N ASN A 90 -12.60 -11.89 10.14
CA ASN A 90 -14.02 -11.99 10.50
C ASN A 90 -14.50 -10.87 11.47
N ASP A 91 -13.81 -9.73 11.47
CA ASP A 91 -14.17 -8.53 12.22
C ASP A 91 -15.14 -7.68 11.38
N TYR A 92 -16.43 -8.04 11.42
CA TYR A 92 -17.52 -7.33 10.75
C TYR A 92 -17.53 -5.80 10.93
N PRO A 93 -17.24 -5.21 12.11
CA PRO A 93 -17.24 -3.74 12.25
C PRO A 93 -16.13 -3.07 11.44
N VAL A 94 -14.93 -3.66 11.41
CA VAL A 94 -13.78 -3.16 10.65
C VAL A 94 -14.05 -3.27 9.15
N LEU A 95 -14.54 -4.45 8.73
CA LEU A 95 -14.93 -4.71 7.35
C LEU A 95 -15.96 -3.70 6.84
N ARG A 96 -17.03 -3.45 7.61
CA ARG A 96 -18.11 -2.54 7.18
C ARG A 96 -17.66 -1.09 7.10
N ASN A 97 -16.78 -0.66 8.00
CA ASN A 97 -16.24 0.71 7.99
C ASN A 97 -15.39 0.97 6.74
N HIS A 98 -14.44 0.08 6.44
CA HIS A 98 -13.57 0.22 5.26
C HIS A 98 -14.33 -0.02 3.95
N LEU A 99 -15.31 -0.94 3.92
CA LEU A 99 -16.16 -1.17 2.75
C LEU A 99 -17.04 0.04 2.42
N SER A 100 -17.58 0.74 3.43
CA SER A 100 -18.33 1.98 3.19
C SER A 100 -17.42 3.07 2.62
N GLY A 101 -16.18 3.12 3.10
CA GLY A 101 -15.18 4.05 2.62
C GLY A 101 -14.79 3.79 1.16
N PHE A 102 -14.52 2.53 0.81
CA PHE A 102 -14.26 2.10 -0.55
C PHE A 102 -15.45 2.41 -1.48
N GLY A 103 -16.67 2.15 -1.02
CA GLY A 103 -17.89 2.53 -1.73
C GLY A 103 -18.00 4.03 -1.98
N MET A 104 -17.64 4.86 -1.00
CA MET A 104 -17.61 6.31 -1.16
C MET A 104 -16.59 6.77 -2.22
N GLN A 105 -15.41 6.16 -2.25
CA GLN A 105 -14.39 6.45 -3.27
C GLN A 105 -14.87 6.09 -4.69
N ILE A 106 -15.53 4.94 -4.86
CA ILE A 106 -16.14 4.56 -6.14
C ILE A 106 -17.24 5.54 -6.53
N ALA A 107 -18.11 5.91 -5.58
CA ALA A 107 -19.20 6.85 -5.83
C ALA A 107 -18.67 8.22 -6.31
N ILE A 108 -17.59 8.72 -5.69
CA ILE A 108 -16.91 9.96 -6.10
C ILE A 108 -16.26 9.81 -7.48
N SER A 109 -15.79 8.61 -7.83
CA SER A 109 -15.20 8.36 -9.15
C SER A 109 -16.22 8.32 -10.28
N VAL A 110 -17.45 7.93 -9.97
CA VAL A 110 -18.52 7.76 -10.96
C VAL A 110 -19.37 9.02 -11.12
N ALA A 111 -19.45 9.85 -10.07
CA ALA A 111 -20.17 11.12 -10.05
C ALA A 111 -19.35 12.24 -10.69
#